data_AF-A0A3S4JBS3-F1
#
_entry.id   AF-A0A3S4JBS3-F1
#
_cell.length_a   1.000
_cell.length_b   1.000
_cell.length_c   1.000
_cell.angle_alpha   90.00
_cell.angle_beta   90.00
_cell.angle_gamma   90.00
#
_symmetry.space_group_name_H-M   'P 1'
#
loop_
_entity.id
_entity.type
_entity.pdbx_description
1 polymer ?
#
loop_
_entity_poly.entity_id
_entity_poly.type
_entity_poly.pdbx_seq_one_letter_code
_entity_poly.pdbx_strand_id
1 'polypeptide(L)'
;MKMLEDAFSYANQLGARQGAGAVYLHAHHPDILRFLDTKRENADEKIRIKTLSLGVVIPDITFRLAKENAQMALFSPYDIQRRYGKPFGDIAISERYDELIADPHVRKTYINARDFFQTLAEIQFESGYPYIMFEDTVNRANPIAGRINMSNLCSEIFTGQ
;
A
#
# COMPACT_ATOMS: atom_id res chain seq x y z
N MET A 1 -7.37 -10.41 0.18
CA MET A 1 -6.85 -10.56 1.56
C MET A 1 -7.46 -11.73 2.30
N LYS A 2 -8.79 -11.84 2.42
CA LYS A 2 -9.41 -12.92 3.22
C LYS A 2 -8.96 -14.34 2.85
N MET A 3 -8.95 -14.68 1.57
CA MET A 3 -8.43 -15.97 1.10
C MET A 3 -6.95 -16.22 1.46
N LEU A 4 -6.11 -15.18 1.49
CA LEU A 4 -4.71 -15.32 1.89
C LEU A 4 -4.61 -15.59 3.40
N GLU A 5 -5.40 -14.89 4.21
CA GLU A 5 -5.49 -15.14 5.66
C GLU A 5 -5.93 -16.58 5.95
N ASP A 6 -6.95 -17.07 5.24
CA ASP A 6 -7.43 -18.44 5.39
C ASP A 6 -6.36 -19.45 4.96
N ALA A 7 -5.63 -19.16 3.87
CA ALA A 7 -4.54 -20.00 3.40
C ALA A 7 -3.40 -20.11 4.43
N PHE A 8 -2.96 -18.99 5.03
CA PHE A 8 -1.92 -19.01 6.09
C PHE A 8 -2.41 -19.65 7.38
N SER A 9 -3.70 -19.53 7.69
CA SER A 9 -4.31 -20.16 8.86
C SER A 9 -4.40 -21.68 8.68
N TYR A 10 -4.68 -22.14 7.46
CA TYR A 10 -4.71 -23.57 7.11
C TYR A 10 -3.30 -24.18 7.04
N ALA A 11 -2.38 -23.55 6.31
CA ALA A 11 -1.02 -24.03 6.08
C ALA A 11 -0.08 -23.59 7.22
N ASN A 12 -0.19 -24.27 8.37
CA ASN A 12 0.74 -24.08 9.49
C ASN A 12 1.97 -24.99 9.38
N GLN A 13 3.07 -24.62 10.05
CA GLN A 13 4.35 -25.31 9.95
C GLN A 13 4.35 -26.61 10.79
N LEU A 14 3.52 -27.59 10.40
CA LEU A 14 3.35 -28.89 11.08
C LEU A 14 3.13 -28.75 12.61
N GLY A 15 2.34 -27.75 13.01
CA GLY A 15 2.06 -27.45 14.41
C GLY A 15 3.13 -26.68 15.18
N ALA A 16 4.27 -26.32 14.58
CA ALA A 16 5.34 -25.59 15.27
C ALA A 16 5.10 -24.06 15.35
N ARG A 17 4.53 -23.46 14.30
CA ARG A 17 4.20 -22.02 14.21
C ARG A 17 2.97 -21.80 13.34
N GLN A 18 2.18 -20.78 13.68
CA GLN A 18 1.13 -20.30 12.78
C GLN A 18 1.76 -19.75 11.49
N GLY A 19 1.08 -19.94 10.36
CA GLY A 19 1.48 -19.33 9.10
C GLY A 19 1.46 -17.80 9.24
N ALA A 20 2.50 -17.14 8.74
CA ALA A 20 2.62 -15.70 8.76
C ALA A 20 2.69 -15.17 7.33
N GLY A 21 1.94 -14.12 7.05
CA GLY A 21 1.91 -13.48 5.75
C GLY A 21 1.82 -11.97 5.89
N ALA A 22 2.41 -11.25 4.94
CA ALA A 22 2.28 -9.81 4.81
C ALA A 22 1.70 -9.47 3.44
N VAL A 23 0.92 -8.40 3.40
CA VAL A 23 0.39 -7.82 2.17
C VAL A 23 0.77 -6.35 2.13
N TYR A 24 1.27 -5.90 0.97
CA TYR A 24 1.62 -4.50 0.75
C TYR A 24 0.63 -3.86 -0.22
N LEU A 25 0.22 -2.64 0.08
CA LEU A 25 -0.61 -1.83 -0.80
C LEU A 25 -0.01 -0.43 -0.95
N HIS A 26 -0.07 0.11 -2.17
CA HIS A 26 0.42 1.46 -2.43
C HIS A 26 -0.53 2.53 -1.89
N ALA A 27 0.00 3.59 -1.28
CA ALA A 27 -0.78 4.66 -0.63
C ALA A 27 -1.78 5.35 -1.58
N HIS A 28 -1.41 5.52 -2.86
CA HIS A 28 -2.26 6.08 -3.90
C HIS A 28 -3.23 5.07 -4.57
N HIS A 29 -3.43 3.89 -3.97
CA HIS A 29 -4.41 2.92 -4.45
C HIS A 29 -5.84 3.28 -3.98
N PRO A 30 -6.90 3.11 -4.79
CA PRO A 30 -8.27 3.51 -4.42
C PRO A 30 -8.82 2.84 -3.16
N ASP A 31 -8.40 1.60 -2.89
CA ASP A 31 -8.82 0.85 -1.71
C ASP A 31 -7.96 1.10 -0.46
N ILE A 32 -7.07 2.10 -0.44
CA ILE A 32 -6.12 2.30 0.67
C ILE A 32 -6.80 2.45 2.04
N LEU A 33 -7.90 3.21 2.14
CA LEU A 33 -8.61 3.38 3.41
C LEU A 33 -9.30 2.08 3.84
N ARG A 34 -9.94 1.38 2.91
CA ARG A 34 -10.58 0.07 3.18
C ARG A 34 -9.56 -0.99 3.58
N PHE A 35 -8.35 -0.92 3.02
CA PHE A 35 -7.24 -1.79 3.36
C PHE A 35 -6.79 -1.57 4.81
N LEU A 36 -6.58 -0.31 5.19
CA LEU A 36 -6.22 0.09 6.55
C LEU A 36 -7.31 -0.30 7.57
N ASP A 37 -8.58 -0.06 7.25
CA ASP A 37 -9.72 -0.37 8.12
C ASP A 37 -9.86 -1.86 8.47
N THR A 38 -9.24 -2.77 7.70
CA THR A 38 -9.26 -4.21 8.04
C THR A 38 -8.55 -4.55 9.36
N LYS A 39 -7.71 -3.63 9.87
CA LYS A 39 -6.99 -3.78 11.14
C LYS A 39 -7.61 -3.08 12.33
N ARG A 40 -8.60 -2.20 12.12
CA ARG A 40 -9.32 -1.56 13.24
C ARG A 40 -10.01 -2.62 14.09
N GLU A 41 -9.91 -2.51 15.41
CA GLU A 41 -10.48 -3.51 16.33
C GLU A 41 -12.00 -3.63 16.22
N ASN A 42 -12.67 -2.50 15.94
CA ASN A 42 -14.13 -2.38 15.82
C ASN A 42 -14.67 -2.66 14.39
N ALA A 43 -13.84 -3.19 13.48
CA ALA A 43 -14.28 -3.54 12.13
C ALA A 43 -15.25 -4.73 12.12
N ASP A 44 -16.18 -4.75 11.15
CA ASP A 44 -17.07 -5.90 10.88
C ASP A 44 -16.23 -7.18 10.67
N GLU A 45 -16.64 -8.29 11.27
CA GLU A 45 -15.90 -9.55 11.23
C GLU A 45 -15.68 -10.08 9.81
N LYS A 46 -16.57 -9.76 8.86
CA LYS A 46 -16.41 -10.14 7.44
C LYS A 46 -15.26 -9.39 6.75
N ILE A 47 -14.89 -8.22 7.26
CA ILE A 47 -13.86 -7.35 6.68
C ILE A 47 -12.56 -7.45 7.47
N ARG A 48 -12.65 -7.78 8.77
CA ARG A 48 -11.50 -7.85 9.68
C ARG A 48 -10.50 -8.92 9.26
N ILE A 49 -9.22 -8.51 9.27
CA ILE A 49 -8.05 -9.35 8.99
C ILE A 49 -7.21 -9.46 10.27
N LYS A 50 -7.24 -10.63 10.90
CA LYS A 50 -6.63 -10.93 12.19
C LYS A 50 -5.13 -11.22 12.05
N THR A 51 -4.72 -12.10 11.13
CA THR A 51 -3.36 -12.68 11.13
C THR A 51 -2.40 -12.09 10.11
N LEU A 52 -2.88 -11.58 8.96
CA LEU A 52 -1.98 -10.95 7.98
C LEU A 52 -1.43 -9.63 8.50
N SER A 53 -0.13 -9.42 8.35
CA SER A 53 0.51 -8.12 8.53
C SER A 53 0.21 -7.21 7.34
N LEU A 54 0.03 -5.91 7.60
CA LEU A 54 -0.17 -4.92 6.55
C LEU A 54 1.11 -4.11 6.32
N GLY A 55 1.38 -3.78 5.07
CA GLY A 55 2.42 -2.83 4.68
C GLY A 55 1.86 -1.80 3.72
N VAL A 56 2.35 -0.57 3.80
CA VAL A 56 2.00 0.53 2.90
C VAL A 56 3.26 1.05 2.22
N VAL A 57 3.17 1.14 0.89
CA VAL A 57 4.21 1.75 0.05
C VAL A 57 3.85 3.22 -0.12
N ILE A 58 4.71 4.12 0.35
CA ILE A 58 4.46 5.57 0.40
C ILE A 58 5.52 6.29 -0.44
N PRO A 59 5.12 6.98 -1.53
CA PRO A 59 6.03 7.82 -2.31
C PRO A 59 6.22 9.21 -1.68
N ASP A 60 7.29 9.91 -2.09
CA ASP A 60 7.67 11.24 -1.60
C ASP A 60 6.54 12.28 -1.82
N ILE A 61 5.77 12.15 -2.92
CA ILE A 61 4.63 13.03 -3.22
C ILE A 61 3.58 13.05 -2.11
N THR A 62 3.33 11.92 -1.45
CA THR A 62 2.32 11.84 -0.38
C THR A 62 2.69 12.76 0.78
N PHE A 63 3.98 12.84 1.13
CA PHE A 63 4.47 13.74 2.18
C PHE A 63 4.36 15.21 1.78
N ARG A 64 4.68 15.54 0.51
CA ARG A 64 4.50 16.91 -0.02
C ARG A 64 3.05 17.36 0.12
N LEU A 65 2.11 16.52 -0.30
CA LEU A 65 0.67 16.80 -0.19
C LEU A 65 0.23 16.98 1.26
N ALA A 66 0.68 16.12 2.18
CA ALA A 66 0.32 16.24 3.60
C ALA A 66 0.90 17.50 4.25
N LYS A 67 2.14 17.87 3.91
CA LYS A 67 2.80 19.11 4.37
C LYS A 67 1.99 20.34 3.97
N GLU A 68 1.46 20.35 2.75
CA GLU A 68 0.66 21.44 2.18
C GLU A 68 -0.84 21.36 2.53
N ASN A 69 -1.26 20.34 3.31
CA ASN A 69 -2.66 20.05 3.60
C ASN A 69 -3.52 19.87 2.32
N ALA A 70 -2.94 19.28 1.29
CA ALA A 70 -3.56 19.09 -0.02
C ALA A 70 -4.35 17.76 -0.09
N GLN A 71 -5.14 17.65 -1.16
CA GLN A 71 -5.83 16.41 -1.50
C GLN A 71 -4.86 15.41 -2.15
N MET A 72 -4.95 14.16 -1.73
CA MET A 72 -4.26 13.02 -2.30
C MET A 72 -5.17 12.30 -3.30
N ALA A 73 -4.82 12.39 -4.58
CA ALA A 73 -5.41 11.60 -5.65
C ALA A 73 -5.05 10.11 -5.52
N LEU A 74 -6.06 9.24 -5.62
CA LEU A 74 -5.92 7.80 -5.72
C LEU A 74 -6.27 7.38 -7.15
N PHE A 75 -5.43 6.58 -7.79
CA PHE A 75 -5.57 6.29 -9.22
C PHE A 75 -6.05 4.86 -9.47
N SER A 76 -7.01 4.70 -10.38
CA SER A 76 -7.51 3.40 -10.81
C SER A 76 -6.41 2.55 -11.46
N PRO A 77 -6.02 1.40 -10.87
CA PRO A 77 -5.04 0.49 -11.47
C PRO A 77 -5.48 -0.05 -12.83
N TYR A 78 -6.80 -0.26 -12.98
CA TYR A 78 -7.40 -0.73 -14.21
C TYR A 78 -7.22 0.26 -15.36
N ASP A 79 -7.47 1.55 -15.11
CA ASP A 79 -7.31 2.58 -16.14
C ASP A 79 -5.83 2.82 -16.46
N ILE A 80 -4.96 2.79 -15.44
CA ILE A 80 -3.50 2.87 -15.63
C ILE A 80 -3.00 1.75 -16.55
N GLN A 81 -3.40 0.49 -16.30
CA GLN A 81 -3.02 -0.63 -17.14
C GLN A 81 -3.47 -0.43 -18.60
N ARG A 82 -4.71 0.03 -18.81
CA ARG A 82 -5.25 0.25 -20.15
C ARG A 82 -4.56 1.40 -20.88
N ARG A 83 -4.16 2.44 -20.17
CA ARG A 83 -3.63 3.67 -20.76
C ARG A 83 -2.12 3.64 -21.00
N TYR A 84 -1.39 3.03 -20.07
CA TYR A 84 0.09 3.03 -20.04
C TYR A 84 0.69 1.65 -20.32
N GLY A 85 -0.13 0.60 -20.45
CA GLY A 85 0.34 -0.76 -20.73
C GLY A 85 1.13 -1.39 -19.59
N LYS A 86 1.17 -0.76 -18.41
CA LYS A 86 1.90 -1.21 -17.23
C LYS A 86 0.98 -1.35 -16.02
N PRO A 87 1.19 -2.36 -15.15
CA PRO A 87 0.49 -2.44 -13.89
C PRO A 87 0.76 -1.21 -13.02
N PHE A 88 -0.17 -0.90 -12.12
CA PHE A 88 -0.02 0.20 -11.16
C PHE A 88 1.28 0.10 -10.34
N GLY A 89 1.69 -1.11 -9.93
CA GLY A 89 2.90 -1.31 -9.12
C GLY A 89 4.20 -1.01 -9.86
N ASP A 90 4.17 -0.85 -11.19
CA ASP A 90 5.38 -0.69 -12.02
C ASP A 90 5.53 0.73 -12.57
N ILE A 91 4.65 1.64 -12.16
CA ILE A 91 4.72 3.06 -12.53
C ILE A 91 5.24 3.91 -11.36
N ALA A 92 6.06 4.92 -11.67
CA ALA A 92 6.55 5.87 -10.69
C ALA A 92 5.49 6.92 -10.38
N ILE A 93 4.76 6.77 -9.27
CA ILE A 93 3.65 7.65 -8.93
C ILE A 93 4.13 9.09 -8.67
N SER A 94 5.25 9.29 -7.96
CA SER A 94 5.82 10.62 -7.73
C SER A 94 6.18 11.36 -9.02
N GLU A 95 6.79 10.68 -9.97
CA GLU A 95 7.24 11.28 -11.24
C GLU A 95 6.07 11.62 -12.17
N ARG A 96 5.01 10.81 -12.13
CA ARG A 96 3.85 10.91 -13.03
C ARG A 96 2.62 11.51 -12.38
N TYR A 97 2.73 12.05 -11.17
CA TYR A 97 1.58 12.47 -10.40
C TYR A 97 0.70 13.48 -11.15
N ASP A 98 1.32 14.55 -11.67
CA ASP A 98 0.62 15.62 -12.38
C ASP A 98 0.11 15.15 -13.76
N GLU A 99 0.86 14.27 -14.44
CA GLU A 99 0.44 13.62 -15.69
C GLU A 99 -0.83 12.78 -15.47
N LEU A 100 -0.83 11.95 -14.44
CA LEU A 100 -1.96 11.10 -14.09
C LEU A 100 -3.16 11.93 -13.67
N ILE A 101 -2.97 13.03 -12.94
CA ILE A 101 -4.04 13.98 -12.60
C ILE A 101 -4.65 14.59 -13.86
N ALA A 102 -3.81 15.02 -14.81
CA ALA A 102 -4.26 15.67 -16.03
C ALA A 102 -4.99 14.73 -17.00
N ASP A 103 -4.68 13.43 -17.02
CA ASP A 103 -5.27 12.49 -17.99
C ASP A 103 -6.74 12.14 -17.66
N PRO A 104 -7.75 12.61 -18.42
CA PRO A 104 -9.15 12.37 -18.11
C PRO A 104 -9.56 10.89 -18.21
N HIS A 105 -8.74 10.04 -18.83
CA HIS A 105 -9.03 8.60 -18.98
C HIS A 105 -8.66 7.79 -17.74
N VAL A 106 -7.88 8.35 -16.81
CA VAL A 106 -7.56 7.70 -15.54
C VAL A 106 -8.57 8.12 -14.49
N ARG A 107 -9.41 7.22 -13.99
CA ARG A 107 -10.31 7.55 -12.89
C ARG A 107 -9.52 7.87 -11.63
N LYS A 108 -9.91 8.95 -10.95
CA LYS A 108 -9.37 9.33 -9.63
C LYS A 108 -10.45 9.40 -8.58
N THR A 109 -10.07 9.08 -7.36
CA THR A 109 -10.76 9.53 -6.13
C THR A 109 -9.78 10.37 -5.32
N TYR A 110 -10.28 11.12 -4.34
CA TYR A 110 -9.47 12.03 -3.54
C TYR A 110 -9.74 11.85 -2.07
N ILE A 111 -8.69 11.90 -1.27
CA ILE A 111 -8.75 11.92 0.20
C ILE A 111 -7.82 13.00 0.73
N ASN A 112 -8.02 13.50 1.94
CA ASN A 112 -7.07 14.42 2.55
C ASN A 112 -5.77 13.68 2.92
N ALA A 113 -4.61 14.22 2.51
CA ALA A 113 -3.31 13.58 2.75
C ALA A 113 -2.91 13.54 4.23
N ARG A 114 -3.30 14.55 5.03
CA ARG A 114 -3.06 14.58 6.47
C ARG A 114 -3.93 13.56 7.20
N ASP A 115 -5.21 13.47 6.83
CA ASP A 115 -6.13 12.50 7.43
C ASP A 115 -5.70 11.06 7.12
N PHE A 116 -5.10 10.83 5.95
CA PHE A 116 -4.45 9.55 5.61
C PHE A 116 -3.32 9.20 6.59
N PHE A 117 -2.37 10.11 6.83
CA PHE A 117 -1.29 9.86 7.79
C PHE A 117 -1.80 9.75 9.24
N GLN A 118 -2.83 10.49 9.60
CA GLN A 118 -3.48 10.35 10.90
C GLN A 118 -4.05 8.94 11.08
N THR A 119 -4.83 8.46 10.10
CA THR A 119 -5.38 7.10 10.10
C THR A 119 -4.28 6.05 10.18
N LEU A 120 -3.19 6.25 9.43
CA LEU A 120 -2.04 5.35 9.43
C LEU A 120 -1.38 5.26 10.81
N ALA A 121 -1.19 6.40 11.50
CA ALA A 121 -0.62 6.45 12.83
C ALA A 121 -1.54 5.85 13.92
N GLU A 122 -2.85 6.09 13.82
CA GLU A 122 -3.86 5.48 14.73
C GLU A 122 -3.79 3.95 14.66
N ILE A 123 -3.77 3.37 13.47
CA ILE A 123 -3.72 1.92 13.29
C ILE A 123 -2.37 1.34 13.73
N GLN A 124 -1.27 2.06 13.49
CA GLN A 124 0.06 1.68 14.02
C GLN A 124 0.07 1.66 15.54
N PHE A 125 -0.58 2.63 16.18
CA PHE A 125 -0.70 2.68 17.63
C PHE A 125 -1.50 1.50 18.18
N GLU A 126 -2.62 1.15 17.54
CA GLU A 126 -3.49 0.05 17.98
C GLU A 126 -2.87 -1.35 17.75
N SER A 127 -2.15 -1.54 16.64
CA SER A 127 -1.81 -2.88 16.15
C SER A 127 -0.33 -3.13 15.85
N GLY A 128 0.51 -2.09 15.87
CA GLY A 128 1.91 -2.14 15.42
C GLY A 128 2.10 -2.12 13.90
N TYR A 129 1.01 -2.09 13.12
CA TYR A 129 1.00 -2.08 11.65
C TYR A 129 0.22 -0.86 11.13
N PRO A 130 0.40 -0.40 9.88
CA PRO A 130 1.18 -1.02 8.82
C PRO A 130 2.69 -0.82 8.92
N TYR A 131 3.44 -1.71 8.27
CA TYR A 131 4.80 -1.41 7.84
C TYR A 131 4.81 -0.27 6.85
N ILE A 132 5.92 0.46 6.77
CA ILE A 132 6.08 1.57 5.82
C ILE A 132 7.30 1.29 4.95
N MET A 133 7.11 1.36 3.64
CA MET A 133 8.19 1.37 2.66
C MET A 133 8.19 2.73 1.94
N PHE A 134 9.29 3.46 2.02
CA PHE A 134 9.47 4.72 1.28
C PHE A 134 9.88 4.43 -0.17
N GLU A 135 8.90 4.41 -1.07
CA GLU A 135 9.06 3.92 -2.45
C GLU A 135 10.21 4.62 -3.19
N ASP A 136 10.20 5.95 -3.18
CA ASP A 136 11.17 6.74 -3.96
C ASP A 136 12.57 6.68 -3.35
N THR A 137 12.68 6.61 -2.02
CA THR A 137 13.98 6.44 -1.35
C THR A 137 14.58 5.08 -1.70
N VAL A 138 13.79 4.02 -1.65
CA VAL A 138 14.23 2.67 -2.01
C VAL A 138 14.63 2.59 -3.49
N ASN A 139 13.79 3.08 -4.40
CA ASN A 139 14.06 2.99 -5.84
C ASN A 139 15.21 3.91 -6.29
N ARG A 140 15.41 5.07 -5.65
CA ARG A 140 16.54 5.97 -5.90
C ARG A 140 17.87 5.37 -5.47
N ALA A 141 17.88 4.55 -4.42
CA ALA A 141 19.06 3.85 -3.94
C ALA A 141 19.27 2.45 -4.57
N ASN A 142 18.29 1.97 -5.34
CA ASN A 142 18.32 0.64 -5.96
C ASN A 142 19.39 0.59 -7.08
N PRO A 143 20.41 -0.27 -6.99
CA PRO A 143 21.43 -0.40 -8.03
C PRO A 143 20.99 -1.27 -9.22
N ILE A 144 19.85 -1.97 -9.11
CA ILE A 144 19.37 -2.93 -10.11
C ILE A 144 18.32 -2.28 -11.01
N ALA A 145 18.34 -2.62 -12.30
CA ALA A 145 17.29 -2.19 -13.23
C ALA A 145 15.92 -2.76 -12.83
N GLY A 146 14.88 -1.95 -12.95
CA GLY A 146 13.53 -2.30 -12.51
C GLY A 146 13.08 -1.46 -11.31
N ARG A 147 11.83 -1.67 -10.88
CA ARG A 147 11.27 -0.99 -9.70
C ARG A 147 11.01 -1.99 -8.59
N ILE A 148 11.17 -1.52 -7.36
CA ILE A 148 10.82 -2.23 -6.13
C ILE A 148 9.48 -1.67 -5.68
N ASN A 149 8.48 -2.56 -5.59
CA ASN A 149 7.08 -2.19 -5.34
C ASN A 149 6.47 -2.88 -4.10
N MET A 150 7.26 -3.66 -3.37
CA MET A 150 6.89 -4.32 -2.11
C MET A 150 8.13 -4.65 -1.28
N SER A 151 7.90 -5.16 -0.07
CA SER A 151 8.93 -5.69 0.83
C SER A 151 8.47 -7.04 1.43
N ASN A 152 9.35 -7.72 2.15
CA ASN A 152 9.04 -8.93 2.90
C ASN A 152 8.27 -8.65 4.23
N LEU A 153 7.99 -9.73 4.98
CA LEU A 153 7.29 -9.69 6.27
C LEU A 153 7.99 -8.86 7.35
N CYS A 154 9.31 -8.67 7.30
CA CYS A 154 10.06 -7.93 8.33
C CYS A 154 10.52 -6.54 7.84
N SER A 155 10.10 -6.11 6.65
CA SER A 155 10.34 -4.78 6.05
C SER A 155 11.81 -4.41 5.75
N GLU A 156 12.71 -5.38 5.64
CA GLU A 156 14.15 -5.19 5.42
C GLU A 156 14.66 -5.68 4.05
N ILE A 157 13.85 -6.43 3.30
CA ILE A 157 14.23 -6.95 1.97
C ILE A 157 13.60 -6.10 0.86
N PHE A 158 14.45 -5.48 0.06
CA PHE A 158 14.07 -4.67 -1.09
C PHE A 158 14.68 -5.25 -2.37
N THR A 159 13.87 -5.91 -3.17
CA THR A 159 14.32 -6.53 -4.43
C THR A 159 13.26 -6.29 -5.50
N GLY A 160 13.71 -5.88 -6.69
CA GLY A 160 12.83 -5.70 -7.84
C GLY A 160 12.36 -7.04 -8.44
N GLN A 161 11.29 -6.99 -9.23
CA GLN A 161 10.92 -8.08 -10.13
C GLN A 161 11.62 -7.94 -11.48
#